data_AF-R9TA07-F1
#
_entry.id   AF-R9TA07-F1
#
_cell.length_a   1.000
_cell.length_b   1.000
_cell.length_c   1.000
_cell.angle_alpha   90.00
_cell.angle_beta   90.00
_cell.angle_gamma   90.00
#
_symmetry.space_group_name_H-M   'P 1'
#
loop_
_entity.id
_entity.type
_entity.pdbx_description
1 polymer ?
#
loop_
_entity_poly.entity_id
_entity_poly.type
_entity_poly.pdbx_seq_one_letter_code
_entity_poly.pdbx_strand_id
1 'polypeptide(L)'
;MASNTAYNKFGNDRKQQSSKKRPKNQTPRTSMLNLHRLGPFKYDLREILNASPMDKSMIPTVVANIIAKASRVSVRETKEYIRSIEAEGVIDKIAADDTCTLLDRYSKWR
;
A
#
# COMPACT_ATOMS: atom_id res chain seq x y z
N MET A 1 -36.51 15.02 73.13
CA MET A 1 -35.15 15.60 73.09
C MET A 1 -34.40 14.89 71.97
N ALA A 2 -34.24 15.54 70.81
CA ALA A 2 -33.02 16.28 70.43
C ALA A 2 -31.84 15.29 70.25
N SER A 3 -31.18 15.10 69.10
CA SER A 3 -31.02 15.93 67.90
C SER A 3 -30.47 15.09 66.73
N ASN A 4 -30.78 15.53 65.50
CA ASN A 4 -30.04 15.22 64.26
C ASN A 4 -28.62 15.80 64.30
N THR A 5 -27.62 15.01 63.87
CA THR A 5 -26.34 15.46 63.26
C THR A 5 -25.82 14.28 62.42
N ALA A 6 -26.05 14.20 61.11
CA ALA A 6 -25.39 14.88 59.99
C ALA A 6 -23.97 14.37 59.64
N TYR A 7 -23.80 14.11 58.33
CA TYR A 7 -22.59 13.90 57.53
C TYR A 7 -21.92 12.51 57.52
N ASN A 8 -22.06 11.80 56.39
CA ASN A 8 -20.96 11.76 55.43
C ASN A 8 -21.42 11.44 54.00
N LYS A 9 -21.21 12.45 53.15
CA LYS A 9 -21.52 12.53 51.73
C LYS A 9 -20.24 12.17 50.97
N PHE A 10 -20.02 10.90 50.67
CA PHE A 10 -18.97 10.51 49.72
C PHE A 10 -19.58 10.48 48.32
N GLY A 11 -19.53 11.64 47.67
CA GLY A 11 -19.43 11.67 46.22
C GLY A 11 -18.04 11.16 45.83
N ASN A 12 -17.99 10.25 44.87
CA ASN A 12 -16.80 10.15 44.01
C ASN A 12 -17.23 9.59 42.64
N ASP A 13 -17.72 10.52 41.84
CA ASP A 13 -17.28 10.76 40.47
C ASP A 13 -16.88 9.55 39.61
N ARG A 14 -17.77 9.33 38.64
CA ARG A 14 -17.51 8.71 37.34
C ARG A 14 -16.08 8.99 36.86
N LYS A 15 -15.27 7.95 36.77
CA LYS A 15 -14.27 7.85 35.70
C LYS A 15 -14.58 6.63 34.86
N GLN A 16 -15.60 6.76 34.01
CA GLN A 16 -15.61 6.05 32.74
C GLN A 16 -14.33 6.44 32.02
N GLN A 17 -13.34 5.57 32.12
CA GLN A 17 -12.09 5.68 31.38
C GLN A 17 -12.44 5.44 29.92
N SER A 18 -12.89 6.50 29.25
CA SER A 18 -13.03 6.53 27.81
C SER A 18 -11.65 6.22 27.25
N SER A 19 -11.51 5.01 26.70
CA SER A 19 -10.34 4.66 25.90
C SER A 19 -10.31 5.65 24.75
N LYS A 20 -9.51 6.72 24.92
CA LYS A 20 -9.20 7.68 23.85
C LYS A 20 -8.60 6.86 22.72
N LYS A 21 -9.45 6.45 21.77
CA LYS A 21 -9.03 5.83 20.53
C LYS A 21 -8.09 6.84 19.89
N ARG A 22 -6.79 6.51 19.84
CA ARG A 22 -5.80 7.31 19.13
C ARG A 22 -6.38 7.61 17.75
N PRO A 23 -6.35 8.88 17.29
CA PRO A 23 -6.79 9.18 15.93
C PRO A 23 -6.00 8.27 15.00
N LYS A 24 -6.69 7.38 14.29
CA LYS A 24 -6.08 6.63 13.19
C LYS A 24 -5.67 7.70 12.20
N ASN A 25 -4.37 7.93 12.03
CA ASN A 25 -3.85 8.73 10.93
C ASN A 25 -4.46 8.14 9.66
N GLN A 26 -5.46 8.84 9.11
CA GLN A 26 -6.16 8.40 7.91
C GLN A 26 -5.17 8.66 6.78
N THR A 27 -4.39 7.63 6.42
CA THR A 27 -3.59 7.70 5.21
C THR A 27 -4.55 7.93 4.06
N PRO A 28 -4.28 8.92 3.18
CA PRO A 28 -5.13 9.17 2.03
C PRO A 28 -5.25 7.88 1.21
N ARG A 29 -6.47 7.58 0.76
CA ARG A 29 -6.72 6.35 0.01
C ARG A 29 -5.90 6.35 -1.27
N THR A 30 -4.99 5.39 -1.41
CA THR A 30 -4.10 5.29 -2.57
C THR A 30 -4.23 3.93 -3.23
N SER A 31 -4.03 3.89 -4.55
CA SER A 31 -4.06 2.64 -5.29
C SER A 31 -2.74 1.91 -5.07
N MET A 32 -2.80 0.68 -4.55
CA MET A 32 -1.64 -0.16 -4.25
C MET A 32 -1.82 -1.56 -4.81
N LEU A 33 -0.74 -2.32 -4.94
CA LEU A 33 -0.80 -3.72 -5.36
C LEU A 33 -1.59 -4.57 -4.37
N ASN A 34 -2.51 -5.39 -4.89
CA ASN A 34 -3.22 -6.36 -4.09
C ASN A 34 -2.30 -7.54 -3.73
N LEU A 35 -1.82 -7.58 -2.48
CA LEU A 35 -0.89 -8.61 -2.00
C LEU A 35 -1.45 -10.03 -2.05
N HIS A 36 -2.77 -10.22 -1.97
CA HIS A 36 -3.38 -11.55 -2.15
C HIS A 36 -3.23 -12.08 -3.58
N ARG A 37 -2.96 -11.19 -4.54
CA ARG A 37 -2.75 -11.53 -5.95
C ARG A 37 -1.29 -11.37 -6.38
N LEU A 38 -0.35 -11.31 -5.41
CA LEU A 38 1.08 -11.12 -5.68
C LEU A 38 1.68 -12.26 -6.52
N GLY A 39 1.29 -13.51 -6.27
CA GLY A 39 1.79 -14.67 -7.02
C GLY A 39 1.48 -14.57 -8.52
N PRO A 40 0.19 -14.49 -8.91
CA PRO A 40 -0.21 -14.29 -10.30
C PRO A 40 0.37 -13.00 -10.92
N PHE A 41 0.36 -11.88 -10.18
CA PHE A 41 0.96 -10.63 -10.65
C PHE A 41 2.44 -10.80 -11.02
N LYS A 42 3.23 -11.46 -10.15
CA LYS A 42 4.66 -11.70 -10.38
C LYS A 42 4.91 -12.61 -11.58
N TYR A 43 4.02 -13.57 -11.82
CA TYR A 43 4.08 -14.45 -12.98
C TYR A 43 3.83 -13.65 -14.26
N ASP A 44 2.69 -12.97 -14.37
CA ASP A 44 2.32 -12.16 -15.54
C ASP A 44 3.37 -11.08 -15.84
N LEU A 45 3.91 -10.42 -14.81
CA LEU A 45 4.97 -9.43 -14.97
C LEU A 45 6.24 -10.03 -15.58
N ARG A 46 6.61 -11.24 -15.16
CA ARG A 46 7.78 -11.92 -15.71
C ARG A 46 7.55 -12.35 -17.14
N GLU A 47 6.36 -12.80 -17.50
CA GLU A 47 6.03 -13.14 -18.88
C GLU A 47 6.21 -11.93 -19.80
N ILE A 48 5.65 -10.77 -19.41
CA ILE A 48 5.80 -9.50 -20.16
C ILE A 48 7.28 -9.15 -20.34
N LEU A 49 8.06 -9.18 -19.26
CA LEU A 49 9.48 -8.78 -19.31
C LEU A 49 10.38 -9.81 -20.02
N ASN A 50 10.02 -11.10 -20.05
CA ASN A 50 10.76 -12.11 -20.80
C ASN A 50 10.46 -12.08 -22.29
N ALA A 51 9.27 -11.60 -22.68
CA ALA A 51 8.88 -11.43 -24.07
C ALA A 51 9.48 -10.16 -24.70
N SER A 52 9.94 -9.21 -23.89
CA SER A 52 10.57 -7.99 -24.37
C SER A 52 12.06 -8.20 -24.75
N PRO A 53 12.64 -7.33 -25.60
CA PRO A 53 14.06 -7.40 -25.98
C PRO A 53 15.03 -6.95 -24.85
N MET A 54 14.58 -6.97 -23.60
CA MET A 54 15.35 -6.57 -22.41
C MET A 54 16.51 -7.55 -22.10
N ASP A 55 17.56 -7.06 -21.45
CA ASP A 55 18.55 -7.93 -20.80
C ASP A 55 17.90 -8.78 -19.70
N LYS A 56 17.87 -10.10 -19.93
CA LYS A 56 17.29 -11.09 -19.03
C LYS A 56 17.93 -11.11 -17.65
N SER A 57 19.19 -10.67 -17.53
CA SER A 57 19.90 -10.54 -16.25
C SER A 57 19.27 -9.49 -15.33
N MET A 58 18.61 -8.48 -15.90
CA MET A 58 17.99 -7.37 -15.18
C MET A 58 16.55 -7.65 -14.73
N ILE A 59 15.87 -8.64 -15.34
CA ILE A 59 14.47 -8.98 -15.05
C ILE A 59 14.22 -9.19 -13.55
N PRO A 60 15.02 -9.98 -12.79
CA PRO A 60 14.79 -10.17 -11.36
C PRO A 60 14.79 -8.87 -10.56
N THR A 61 15.71 -7.95 -10.91
CA THR A 61 15.86 -6.65 -10.27
C THR A 61 14.67 -5.74 -10.56
N VAL A 62 14.26 -5.65 -11.84
CA VAL A 62 13.11 -4.83 -12.24
C VAL A 62 11.81 -5.35 -11.60
N VAL A 63 11.59 -6.67 -11.61
CA VAL A 63 10.45 -7.31 -10.93
C VAL A 63 10.42 -6.96 -9.44
N ALA A 64 11.57 -7.07 -8.76
CA ALA A 64 11.67 -6.75 -7.34
C ALA A 64 11.34 -5.27 -7.06
N ASN A 65 11.87 -4.35 -7.87
CA ASN A 65 11.65 -2.92 -7.74
C ASN A 65 10.18 -2.54 -7.97
N ILE A 66 9.54 -3.09 -9.01
CA ILE A 66 8.13 -2.87 -9.30
C ILE A 66 7.26 -3.38 -8.15
N ILE A 67 7.48 -4.61 -7.68
CA ILE A 67 6.71 -5.18 -6.55
C ILE A 67 6.91 -4.32 -5.30
N ALA A 68 8.14 -3.92 -4.98
CA ALA A 68 8.44 -3.11 -3.81
C ALA A 68 7.72 -1.76 -3.86
N LYS A 69 7.81 -1.02 -4.98
CA LYS A 69 7.13 0.27 -5.15
C LYS A 69 5.61 0.14 -5.14
N ALA A 70 5.06 -0.83 -5.86
CA ALA A 70 3.60 -1.00 -5.98
C ALA A 70 2.96 -1.45 -4.66
N SER A 71 3.68 -2.22 -3.85
CA SER A 71 3.19 -2.74 -2.56
C SER A 71 3.41 -1.79 -1.38
N ARG A 72 4.43 -0.93 -1.42
CA ARG A 72 4.81 -0.06 -0.29
C ARG A 72 4.46 1.40 -0.50
N VAL A 73 4.37 1.86 -1.75
CA VAL A 73 4.23 3.29 -2.06
C VAL A 73 2.91 3.57 -2.79
N SER A 74 2.85 3.36 -4.10
CA SER A 74 1.60 3.42 -4.86
C SER A 74 1.78 2.86 -6.28
N VAL A 75 0.67 2.50 -6.92
CA VAL A 75 0.63 2.15 -8.34
C VAL A 75 1.04 3.33 -9.21
N ARG A 76 0.64 4.56 -8.86
CA ARG A 76 1.00 5.77 -9.60
C ARG A 76 2.51 5.97 -9.67
N GLU A 77 3.18 5.96 -8.52
CA GLU A 77 4.65 6.10 -8.48
C GLU A 77 5.37 4.92 -9.12
N THR A 78 4.77 3.74 -9.10
CA THR A 78 5.32 2.59 -9.82
C THR A 78 5.26 2.80 -11.32
N LYS A 79 4.18 3.38 -11.86
CA LYS A 79 4.07 3.74 -13.28
C LYS A 79 5.10 4.81 -13.66
N GLU A 80 5.30 5.81 -12.82
CA GLU A 80 6.35 6.83 -13.03
C GLU A 80 7.75 6.18 -13.10
N TYR A 81 8.05 5.23 -12.22
CA TYR A 81 9.28 4.45 -12.28
C TYR A 81 9.39 3.61 -13.57
N ILE A 82 8.31 2.98 -14.02
CA ILE A 82 8.30 2.21 -15.27
C ILE A 82 8.63 3.13 -16.46
N ARG A 83 8.05 4.34 -16.49
CA ARG A 83 8.35 5.33 -17.53
C ARG A 83 9.78 5.86 -17.46
N SER A 84 10.38 5.96 -16.26
CA SER A 84 11.77 6.38 -16.14
C SER A 84 12.72 5.33 -16.73
N ILE A 85 12.52 4.05 -16.40
CA ILE A 85 13.37 2.97 -16.93
C ILE A 85 13.13 2.70 -18.42
N GLU A 86 11.92 2.98 -18.93
CA GLU A 86 11.64 3.02 -20.37
C GLU A 86 12.46 4.12 -21.07
N ALA A 87 12.46 5.34 -20.51
CA ALA A 87 13.22 6.47 -21.05
C ALA A 87 14.75 6.22 -21.02
N GLU A 88 15.22 5.44 -20.05
CA GLU A 88 16.61 4.98 -19.95
C GLU A 88 16.94 3.82 -20.94
N GLY A 89 15.93 3.26 -21.62
CA GLY A 89 16.09 2.15 -22.56
C GLY A 89 16.27 0.79 -21.90
N VAL A 90 15.95 0.66 -20.61
CA VAL A 90 16.06 -0.60 -19.85
C VAL A 90 14.96 -1.58 -20.26
N ILE A 91 13.77 -1.07 -20.56
CA ILE A 91 12.63 -1.82 -21.13
C ILE A 91 12.12 -1.09 -22.36
N ASP A 92 11.48 -1.81 -23.27
CA ASP A 92 10.84 -1.21 -24.43
C ASP A 92 9.44 -0.67 -24.08
N LYS A 93 8.92 0.17 -24.98
CA LYS A 93 7.62 0.82 -24.80
C LYS A 93 6.47 -0.18 -24.65
N ILE A 94 6.52 -1.30 -25.38
CA ILE A 94 5.47 -2.32 -25.33
C ILE A 94 5.43 -2.95 -23.93
N ALA A 95 6.57 -3.40 -23.40
CA ALA A 95 6.61 -3.95 -22.05
C ALA A 95 6.23 -2.92 -20.98
N ALA A 96 6.61 -1.65 -21.16
CA ALA A 96 6.23 -0.57 -20.26
C ALA A 96 4.70 -0.36 -20.22
N ASP A 97 4.06 -0.32 -21.40
CA ASP A 97 2.61 -0.14 -21.55
C ASP A 97 1.84 -1.34 -20.96
N ASP A 98 2.27 -2.57 -21.27
CA ASP A 98 1.68 -3.80 -20.76
C ASP A 98 1.82 -3.92 -19.24
N THR A 99 3.00 -3.56 -18.71
CA THR A 99 3.23 -3.53 -17.26
C THR A 99 2.33 -2.51 -16.56
N CYS A 100 2.13 -1.33 -17.15
CA CYS A 100 1.22 -0.32 -16.61
C CYS A 100 -0.23 -0.83 -16.56
N THR A 101 -0.66 -1.52 -17.61
CA THR A 101 -1.99 -2.14 -17.70
C THR A 101 -2.15 -3.27 -16.68
N LEU A 102 -1.09 -4.08 -16.50
CA LEU A 102 -1.06 -5.12 -15.48
C LEU A 102 -1.22 -4.54 -14.08
N LEU A 103 -0.53 -3.45 -13.75
CA LEU A 103 -0.64 -2.78 -12.46
C LEU A 103 -2.08 -2.35 -12.16
N ASP A 104 -2.79 -1.77 -13.13
CA ASP A 104 -4.19 -1.37 -12.93
C ASP A 104 -5.08 -2.57 -12.60
N ARG A 105 -4.92 -3.67 -13.34
CA ARG A 105 -5.69 -4.92 -13.16
C ARG A 105 -5.48 -5.55 -11.78
N TYR A 106 -4.30 -5.41 -11.21
CA TYR A 106 -3.92 -6.01 -9.93
C TYR A 106 -3.95 -5.02 -8.75
N SER A 107 -4.37 -3.78 -8.99
CA SER A 107 -4.45 -2.75 -7.97
C SER A 107 -5.71 -2.84 -7.09
N LYS A 108 -5.62 -2.28 -5.90
CA LYS A 108 -6.74 -2.08 -4.97
C LYS A 108 -6.53 -0.79 -4.19
N TRP A 109 -7.62 -0.04 -3.98
CA TRP A 109 -7.62 1.12 -3.09
C TRP A 109 -7.36 0.70 -1.64
N ARG A 110 -6.34 1.29 -1.02
CA ARG A 110 -5.93 1.07 0.36
C ARG A 110 -5.95 2.37 1.15
#